data_AF-A0A4V4M2K2-F1
#
_entry.id   AF-A0A4V4M2K2-F1
#
_cell.length_a   1.000
_cell.length_b   1.000
_cell.length_c   1.000
_cell.angle_alpha   90.00
_cell.angle_beta   90.00
_cell.angle_gamma   90.00
#
_symmetry.space_group_name_H-M   'P 1'
#
loop_
_entity.id
_entity.type
_entity.pdbx_description
1 polymer ?
#
loop_
_entity_poly.entity_id
_entity_poly.type
_entity_poly.pdbx_seq_one_letter_code
_entity_poly.pdbx_strand_id
1 'polypeptide(L)'
;MAPLTLTKALKDKKPKSQIHKHCDKLSYIALLSFLQRTAMETRIVSQEIHGHDNNRLMTRREVGRAGRRVLRRVNGNQEQP
;
A
#
# COMPACT_ATOMS: atom_id res chain seq x y z
N MET A 1 11.22 2.98 19.86
CA MET A 1 10.90 1.74 19.11
C MET A 1 11.84 1.68 17.92
N ALA A 2 12.66 0.63 17.80
CA ALA A 2 13.55 0.49 16.64
C ALA A 2 12.72 0.32 15.35
N PRO A 3 13.14 0.94 14.23
CA PRO A 3 12.42 0.80 12.96
C PRO A 3 12.35 -0.68 12.56
N LEU A 4 11.13 -1.16 12.29
CA LEU A 4 10.91 -2.50 11.75
C LEU A 4 11.55 -2.57 10.37
N THR A 5 12.58 -3.41 10.21
CA THR A 5 13.17 -3.67 8.90
C THR A 5 12.23 -4.53 8.08
N LEU A 6 12.15 -4.30 6.77
CA LEU A 6 11.30 -5.10 5.87
C LEU A 6 11.63 -6.59 5.93
N THR A 7 12.90 -6.93 6.09
CA THR A 7 13.37 -8.30 6.29
C THR A 7 12.72 -8.96 7.51
N LYS A 8 12.61 -8.24 8.63
CA LYS A 8 11.94 -8.73 9.84
C LYS A 8 10.44 -8.93 9.58
N ALA A 9 9.78 -7.94 8.99
CA ALA A 9 8.36 -8.05 8.64
C ALA A 9 8.05 -9.25 7.71
N LEU A 10 8.92 -9.51 6.74
CA LEU A 10 8.81 -10.67 5.83
C LEU A 10 9.04 -12.00 6.56
N LYS A 11 10.05 -12.08 7.43
CA LYS A 11 10.32 -13.28 8.23
C LYS A 11 9.22 -13.56 9.26
N ASP A 12 8.66 -12.53 9.88
CA ASP A 12 7.56 -12.68 10.83
C ASP A 12 6.32 -13.30 10.15
N LYS A 13 6.07 -12.96 8.88
CA LYS A 13 4.95 -13.52 8.09
C LYS A 13 5.27 -14.86 7.44
N LYS A 14 6.51 -15.06 6.98
CA LYS A 14 6.97 -16.30 6.32
C LYS A 14 8.32 -16.73 6.90
N PRO A 15 8.37 -17.34 8.10
CA PRO A 15 9.61 -17.61 8.81
C PRO A 15 10.53 -18.59 8.08
N LYS A 16 9.94 -19.57 7.40
CA LYS A 16 10.66 -20.62 6.65
C LYS A 16 11.17 -20.17 5.27
N SER A 17 10.75 -19.00 4.76
CA SER A 17 11.16 -18.53 3.44
C SER A 17 12.58 -17.98 3.48
N GLN A 18 13.45 -18.40 2.55
CA GLN A 18 14.74 -17.73 2.34
C GLN A 18 14.50 -16.40 1.62
N ILE A 19 14.97 -15.30 2.22
CA ILE A 19 14.94 -13.98 1.60
C ILE A 19 16.23 -13.83 0.80
N HIS A 20 16.13 -13.87 -0.53
CA HIS A 20 17.27 -13.73 -1.42
C HIS A 20 17.84 -12.31 -1.37
N LYS A 21 19.11 -12.18 -1.80
CA LYS A 21 19.82 -10.90 -1.89
C LYS A 21 18.99 -9.89 -2.69
N HIS A 22 18.82 -8.67 -2.17
CA HIS A 22 18.05 -7.57 -2.77
C HIS A 22 16.51 -7.70 -2.76
N CYS A 23 15.94 -8.80 -2.26
CA CYS A 23 14.49 -8.97 -2.14
C CYS A 23 13.86 -7.95 -1.16
N ASP A 24 14.63 -7.54 -0.15
CA ASP A 24 14.32 -6.44 0.76
C ASP A 24 14.15 -5.11 0.00
N LYS A 25 15.05 -4.79 -0.93
CA LYS A 25 14.99 -3.58 -1.77
C LYS A 25 13.80 -3.61 -2.72
N LEU A 26 13.53 -4.75 -3.36
CA LEU A 26 12.35 -4.91 -4.22
C LEU A 26 11.06 -4.78 -3.43
N SER A 27 11.01 -5.37 -2.22
CA SER A 27 9.88 -5.23 -1.31
C SER A 27 9.68 -3.78 -0.87
N TYR A 28 10.78 -3.04 -0.68
CA TYR A 28 10.73 -1.61 -0.37
C TYR A 28 10.16 -0.79 -1.53
N ILE A 29 10.60 -1.04 -2.76
CA ILE A 29 10.06 -0.40 -3.97
C ILE A 29 8.56 -0.71 -4.13
N ALA A 30 8.17 -1.97 -3.90
CA ALA A 30 6.77 -2.39 -3.94
C ALA A 30 5.94 -1.67 -2.86
N LEU A 31 6.47 -1.54 -1.64
CA LEU A 31 5.82 -0.79 -0.56
C LEU A 31 5.64 0.69 -0.93
N LEU A 32 6.69 1.35 -1.45
CA LEU A 32 6.60 2.74 -1.90
C LEU A 32 5.56 2.92 -2.99
N SER A 33 5.55 2.02 -3.98
CA SER A 33 4.58 2.02 -5.07
C SER A 33 3.15 1.84 -4.56
N PHE A 34 2.94 0.95 -3.58
CA PHE A 34 1.65 0.75 -2.92
C PHE A 34 1.18 1.99 -2.16
N LEU A 35 2.08 2.62 -1.39
CA LEU A 35 1.78 3.84 -0.64
C LEU A 35 1.43 5.01 -1.59
N GLN A 36 2.18 5.19 -2.67
CA GLN A 36 1.90 6.23 -3.67
C GLN A 36 0.51 6.04 -4.29
N ARG A 37 0.18 4.81 -4.74
CA ARG A 37 -1.15 4.51 -5.28
C ARG A 37 -2.25 4.72 -4.25
N THR A 38 -2.03 4.32 -3.00
CA THR A 38 -2.99 4.52 -1.91
C THR A 38 -3.23 5.99 -1.61
N ALA A 39 -2.18 6.82 -1.62
CA ALA A 39 -2.31 8.26 -1.42
C ALA A 39 -3.13 8.92 -2.56
N MET A 40 -2.85 8.56 -3.81
CA MET A 40 -3.62 9.05 -4.96
C MET A 40 -5.09 8.63 -4.89
N GLU A 41 -5.36 7.36 -4.61
CA GLU A 41 -6.73 6.86 -4.51
C GLU A 41 -7.47 7.45 -3.29
N THR A 42 -6.77 7.76 -2.20
CA THR A 42 -7.36 8.45 -1.04
C THR A 42 -7.83 9.85 -1.42
N ARG A 43 -7.04 10.57 -2.22
CA ARG A 43 -7.43 11.88 -2.75
C ARG A 43 -8.69 11.78 -3.62
N ILE A 44 -8.77 10.77 -4.49
CA ILE A 44 -9.95 10.53 -5.32
C ILE A 44 -11.18 10.21 -4.45
N VAL A 45 -11.05 9.30 -3.49
CA VAL A 45 -12.15 8.95 -2.56
C VAL A 45 -12.62 10.18 -1.77
N SER A 46 -11.69 11.01 -1.28
CA SER A 46 -12.03 12.25 -0.58
C SER A 46 -12.83 13.19 -1.48
N GLN A 47 -12.42 13.32 -2.76
CA GLN A 47 -13.13 14.14 -3.74
C GLN A 47 -14.52 13.57 -4.09
N GLU A 48 -14.67 12.25 -4.17
CA GLU A 48 -15.98 11.59 -4.39
C GLU A 48 -16.97 11.87 -3.27
N ILE A 49 -16.51 11.95 -2.01
CA ILE A 49 -17.38 12.13 -0.84
C ILE A 49 -17.65 13.61 -0.56
N HIS A 50 -16.66 14.47 -0.77
CA HIS A 50 -16.66 15.85 -0.30
C HIS A 50 -16.56 16.92 -1.40
N GLY A 51 -16.38 16.54 -2.66
CA GLY A 51 -16.12 17.46 -3.76
C GLY A 51 -14.69 18.02 -3.77
N HIS A 52 -14.45 19.12 -4.47
CA HIS A 52 -13.12 19.71 -4.66
C HIS A 52 -12.64 20.58 -3.48
N ASP A 53 -12.73 20.07 -2.25
CA ASP A 53 -12.13 20.73 -1.09
C ASP A 53 -10.68 20.25 -0.89
N ASN A 54 -9.72 21.06 -1.35
CA ASN A 54 -8.30 20.73 -1.31
C ASN A 54 -7.63 20.97 0.05
N ASN A 55 -8.30 21.65 1.01
CA ASN A 55 -7.71 21.99 2.30
C ASN A 55 -8.11 21.01 3.43
N ARG A 56 -8.91 20.00 3.10
CA ARG A 56 -9.39 19.03 4.07
C ARG A 56 -8.36 17.95 4.40
N LEU A 57 -8.24 17.64 5.68
CA LEU A 57 -7.47 16.50 6.17
C LEU A 57 -8.20 15.19 5.84
N MET A 58 -7.49 14.26 5.21
CA MET A 58 -8.01 12.93 4.90
C MET A 58 -8.13 12.09 6.18
N THR A 59 -9.28 11.45 6.35
CA THR A 59 -9.59 10.59 7.49
C THR A 59 -9.06 9.17 7.29
N ARG A 60 -8.88 8.44 8.39
CA ARG A 60 -8.50 7.02 8.35
C ARG A 60 -9.51 6.16 7.56
N ARG A 61 -10.80 6.53 7.54
CA ARG A 61 -11.83 5.80 6.81
C ARG A 61 -11.63 5.93 5.29
N GLU A 62 -11.28 7.11 4.82
CA GLU A 62 -10.97 7.35 3.40
C GLU A 62 -9.71 6.61 2.97
N VAL A 63 -8.66 6.69 3.78
CA VAL A 63 -7.42 5.92 3.56
C VAL A 63 -7.70 4.42 3.50
N GLY A 64 -8.51 3.91 4.44
CA GLY A 64 -8.89 2.49 4.47
C GLY A 64 -9.72 2.06 3.25
N ARG A 65 -10.60 2.93 2.74
CA ARG A 65 -11.38 2.67 1.52
C ARG A 65 -10.49 2.65 0.29
N ALA A 66 -9.59 3.62 0.16
CA ALA A 66 -8.60 3.70 -0.92
C ALA A 66 -7.65 2.50 -0.93
N GLY A 67 -7.11 2.12 0.23
CA GLY A 67 -6.23 0.94 0.35
C GLY A 67 -6.90 -0.33 -0.15
N ARG A 68 -8.19 -0.55 0.15
CA ARG A 68 -8.95 -1.70 -0.39
C ARG A 68 -9.11 -1.64 -1.91
N ARG A 69 -9.34 -0.46 -2.50
CA ARG A 69 -9.44 -0.31 -3.96
C ARG A 69 -8.11 -0.62 -4.65
N VAL A 70 -7.00 -0.12 -4.10
CA VAL A 70 -5.66 -0.38 -4.64
C VAL A 70 -5.30 -1.88 -4.57
N LEU A 71 -5.57 -2.54 -3.44
CA LEU A 71 -5.34 -3.98 -3.29
C LEU A 71 -6.15 -4.81 -4.29
N ARG A 72 -7.42 -4.45 -4.54
CA ARG A 72 -8.24 -5.14 -5.56
C ARG A 72 -7.66 -5.02 -6.96
N ARG A 73 -7.10 -3.87 -7.35
CA ARG A 73 -6.45 -3.69 -8.66
C ARG A 73 -5.18 -4.53 -8.79
N VAL A 74 -4.41 -4.69 -7.71
CA VAL A 74 -3.22 -5.56 -7.71
C VAL A 74 -3.63 -7.02 -7.90
N ASN A 75 -4.70 -7.48 -7.23
CA ASN A 75 -5.18 -8.84 -7.37
C ASN A 75 -5.87 -9.10 -8.72
N GLY A 76 -6.65 -8.14 -9.24
CA GLY A 76 -7.33 -8.28 -10.53
C GLY A 76 -6.37 -8.34 -11.72
N ASN A 77 -5.19 -7.70 -11.63
CA ASN A 77 -4.14 -7.82 -12.64
C ASN A 77 -3.46 -9.20 -12.66
N GLN A 78 -3.70 -10.08 -11.68
CA GLN A 78 -3.20 -11.47 -11.73
C GLN A 78 -4.13 -12.41 -12.53
N GLU A 79 -5.33 -11.95 -12.91
CA GLU A 79 -6.33 -12.77 -13.62
C GLU A 79 -6.37 -12.48 -15.14
N GLN A 80 -5.50 -11.61 -15.67
CA GLN A 80 -5.34 -11.42 -17.12
C GLN A 80 -4.14 -12.23 -17.63
N PRO A 81 -4.36 -13.25 -18.49
CA PRO A 81 -3.29 -14.03 -19.13
C PRO A 81 -2.52 -13.25 -20.19
#